data_AF-A0AAN5D9M4-F1
#
_entry.id   AF-A0AAN5D9M4-F1
#
_cell.length_a   1.000
_cell.length_b   1.000
_cell.length_c   1.000
_cell.angle_alpha   90.00
_cell.angle_beta   90.00
_cell.angle_gamma   90.00
#
_symmetry.space_group_name_H-M   'P 1'
#
loop_
_entity.id
_entity.type
_entity.pdbx_description
1 polymer ?
#
loop_
_entity_poly.entity_id
_entity_poly.type
_entity_poly.pdbx_seq_one_letter_code
_entity_poly.pdbx_strand_id
1 'polypeptide(L)'
;MQDEEWNEASVSIRERGGNKFVSRMFDDPTETGISLTISDYELSHLKLISVHRGKVIYVAEGTSEWKEASVRDMDERVIIVNLPHEEEGHPHCSLYAQDSSPFIYISDCEILYVLHSETREFLPILRTREVFIHYIVGVHEGELTCVGLMNDE
;
A
#
# COMPACT_ATOMS: atom_id res chain seq x y z
N MET A 1 -29.30 -4.35 1.02
CA MET A 1 -28.33 -3.24 0.91
C MET A 1 -26.96 -3.88 0.85
N GLN A 2 -26.10 -3.44 -0.07
CA GLN A 2 -24.68 -3.80 -0.05
C GLN A 2 -23.97 -2.71 0.75
N ASP A 3 -23.20 -3.12 1.74
CA ASP A 3 -22.32 -2.22 2.49
C ASP A 3 -21.06 -2.04 1.64
N GLU A 4 -20.86 -0.83 1.11
CA GLU A 4 -19.68 -0.43 0.36
C GLU A 4 -18.84 0.51 1.24
N GLU A 5 -17.58 0.13 1.44
CA GLU A 5 -16.62 0.92 2.22
C GLU A 5 -15.55 1.50 1.29
N TRP A 6 -15.33 2.81 1.41
CA TRP A 6 -14.34 3.54 0.64
C TRP A 6 -13.09 3.77 1.48
N ASN A 7 -11.94 3.34 0.97
CA ASN A 7 -10.65 3.61 1.60
C ASN A 7 -9.91 4.75 0.88
N GLU A 8 -9.11 5.49 1.64
CA GLU A 8 -8.26 6.60 1.14
C GLU A 8 -7.29 6.17 0.02
N ALA A 9 -7.07 4.87 -0.12
CA ALA A 9 -6.25 4.20 -1.13
C ALA A 9 -6.83 4.16 -2.56
N SER A 10 -7.98 4.79 -2.82
CA SER A 10 -8.73 4.62 -4.10
C SER A 10 -9.14 3.16 -4.36
N VAL A 11 -9.42 2.41 -3.28
CA VAL A 11 -9.85 1.01 -3.30
C VAL A 11 -11.24 0.91 -2.66
N SER A 12 -12.09 0.05 -3.21
CA SER A 12 -13.43 -0.29 -2.68
C SER A 12 -13.44 -1.73 -2.17
N ILE A 13 -14.07 -1.93 -1.00
CA ILE A 13 -14.39 -3.25 -0.45
C ILE A 13 -15.89 -3.46 -0.52
N ARG A 14 -16.31 -4.62 -1.03
CA ARG A 14 -17.73 -5.01 -1.11
C ARG A 14 -17.94 -6.42 -0.58
N GLU A 15 -19.06 -6.63 0.10
CA GLU A 15 -19.50 -7.96 0.52
C GLU A 15 -20.62 -8.51 -0.36
N ARG A 16 -20.44 -9.75 -0.85
CA ARG A 16 -21.47 -10.45 -1.63
C ARG A 16 -21.51 -11.93 -1.26
N GLY A 17 -22.63 -12.36 -0.69
CA GLY A 17 -22.85 -13.76 -0.32
C GLY A 17 -21.89 -14.27 0.75
N GLY A 18 -21.47 -13.38 1.67
CA GLY A 18 -20.52 -13.70 2.74
C GLY A 18 -19.04 -13.65 2.34
N ASN A 19 -18.73 -13.31 1.07
CA ASN A 19 -17.36 -13.13 0.60
C ASN A 19 -17.03 -11.65 0.44
N LYS A 20 -15.81 -11.25 0.81
CA LYS A 20 -15.26 -9.91 0.58
C LYS A 20 -14.58 -9.84 -0.77
N PHE A 21 -14.85 -8.76 -1.50
CA PHE A 21 -14.24 -8.45 -2.79
C PHE A 21 -13.55 -7.10 -2.71
N VAL A 22 -12.32 -7.04 -3.17
CA VAL A 22 -11.52 -5.82 -3.23
C VAL A 22 -11.28 -5.44 -4.68
N SER A 23 -11.49 -4.18 -5.02
CA SER A 23 -11.32 -3.65 -6.37
C SER A 23 -10.87 -2.20 -6.31
N ARG A 24 -10.26 -1.68 -7.39
CA ARG A 24 -10.03 -0.23 -7.49
C ARG A 24 -11.37 0.49 -7.64
N MET A 25 -11.44 1.71 -7.13
CA MET A 25 -12.66 2.53 -7.10
C MET A 25 -13.34 2.69 -8.47
N PHE A 26 -12.59 2.66 -9.58
CA PHE A 26 -13.09 2.87 -10.93
C PHE A 26 -13.11 1.61 -11.81
N ASP A 27 -12.69 0.46 -11.28
CA ASP A 27 -12.78 -0.78 -12.03
C ASP A 27 -14.19 -1.37 -11.87
N ASP A 28 -14.64 -2.21 -12.82
CA ASP A 28 -15.86 -3.00 -12.64
C ASP A 28 -15.58 -4.13 -11.64
N PRO A 29 -16.14 -4.08 -10.42
CA PRO A 29 -15.85 -5.08 -9.39
C PRO A 29 -16.40 -6.46 -9.73
N THR A 30 -17.31 -6.57 -10.70
CA THR A 30 -17.80 -7.87 -11.18
C THR A 30 -16.81 -8.58 -12.11
N GLU A 31 -15.92 -7.82 -12.75
CA GLU A 31 -14.90 -8.33 -13.67
C GLU A 31 -13.52 -8.42 -13.01
N THR A 32 -13.15 -7.43 -12.20
CA THR A 32 -11.80 -7.29 -11.63
C THR A 32 -11.72 -7.50 -10.13
N GLY A 33 -12.86 -7.70 -9.46
CA GLY A 33 -12.93 -7.88 -8.02
C GLY A 33 -12.12 -9.09 -7.54
N ILE A 34 -11.23 -8.85 -6.59
CA ILE A 34 -10.41 -9.89 -5.96
C ILE A 34 -11.16 -10.41 -4.74
N SER A 35 -11.61 -11.66 -4.82
CA SER A 35 -12.20 -12.36 -3.68
C SER A 35 -11.14 -12.62 -2.61
N LEU A 36 -11.42 -12.22 -1.38
CA LEU A 36 -10.60 -12.51 -0.22
C LEU A 36 -11.18 -13.69 0.55
N THR A 37 -10.33 -14.64 0.92
CA THR A 37 -10.67 -15.76 1.83
C THR A 37 -10.14 -15.56 3.24
N ILE A 38 -9.45 -14.44 3.47
CA ILE A 38 -8.82 -14.07 4.75
C ILE A 38 -9.88 -13.46 5.68
N SER A 39 -9.82 -13.79 6.96
CA SER A 39 -10.78 -13.29 7.95
C SER A 39 -10.49 -11.85 8.38
N ASP A 40 -11.53 -11.14 8.83
CA ASP A 40 -11.40 -9.77 9.35
C ASP A 40 -10.47 -9.67 10.54
N TYR A 41 -10.41 -10.73 11.35
CA TYR A 41 -9.49 -10.82 12.47
C TYR A 41 -8.04 -10.76 12.00
N GLU A 42 -7.70 -11.48 10.93
CA GLU A 42 -6.35 -11.48 10.35
C GLU A 42 -5.99 -10.15 9.68
N LEU A 43 -6.98 -9.41 9.20
CA LEU A 43 -6.81 -8.08 8.57
C LEU A 43 -6.88 -6.92 9.58
N SER A 44 -7.25 -7.17 10.83
CA SER A 44 -7.61 -6.13 11.82
C SER A 44 -6.48 -5.14 12.16
N HIS A 45 -5.23 -5.49 11.87
CA HIS A 45 -4.05 -4.65 12.09
C HIS A 45 -3.34 -4.27 10.78
N LEU A 46 -4.03 -4.43 9.65
CA LEU A 46 -3.49 -4.20 8.33
C LEU A 46 -4.27 -3.08 7.64
N LYS A 47 -3.55 -2.13 7.05
CA LYS A 47 -4.13 -1.06 6.26
C LYS A 47 -4.18 -1.47 4.80
N LEU A 48 -5.37 -1.53 4.20
CA LEU A 48 -5.52 -1.72 2.76
C LEU A 48 -5.03 -0.48 2.02
N ILE A 49 -4.02 -0.63 1.18
CA ILE A 49 -3.35 0.50 0.50
C ILE A 49 -3.45 0.46 -1.02
N SER A 50 -3.70 -0.70 -1.64
CA SER A 50 -3.78 -0.77 -3.09
C SER A 50 -4.29 -2.10 -3.62
N VAL A 51 -4.66 -2.08 -4.90
CA VAL A 51 -4.72 -3.25 -5.76
C VAL A 51 -3.72 -3.04 -6.89
N HIS A 52 -2.83 -4.00 -7.12
CA HIS A 52 -1.77 -3.93 -8.12
C HIS A 52 -1.55 -5.30 -8.77
N ARG A 53 -1.63 -5.35 -10.11
CA ARG A 53 -1.41 -6.56 -10.93
C ARG A 53 -2.17 -7.79 -10.41
N GLY A 54 -3.45 -7.61 -10.08
CA GLY A 54 -4.33 -8.68 -9.58
C GLY A 54 -4.04 -9.13 -8.15
N LYS A 55 -3.22 -8.37 -7.40
CA LYS A 55 -2.95 -8.61 -5.98
C LYS A 55 -3.43 -7.44 -5.13
N VAL A 56 -3.97 -7.75 -3.96
CA VAL A 56 -4.31 -6.80 -2.91
C VAL A 56 -3.06 -6.57 -2.06
N ILE A 57 -2.76 -5.31 -1.78
CA ILE A 57 -1.60 -4.92 -0.98
C ILE A 57 -2.11 -4.30 0.32
N TYR A 58 -1.61 -4.85 1.42
CA TYR A 58 -1.79 -4.31 2.75
C TYR A 58 -0.46 -3.81 3.32
N VAL A 59 -0.49 -2.76 4.14
CA VAL A 59 0.62 -2.39 5.02
C VAL A 59 0.32 -2.86 6.43
N ALA A 60 1.27 -3.53 7.05
CA ALA A 60 1.32 -3.64 8.50
C ALA A 60 2.13 -2.46 9.02
N GLU A 61 1.51 -1.65 9.87
CA GLU A 61 2.22 -0.59 10.59
C GLU A 61 3.10 -1.27 11.64
N GLY A 62 4.41 -1.03 11.55
CA GLY A 62 5.38 -1.72 12.38
C GLY A 62 5.26 -1.36 13.85
N THR A 63 5.70 -2.30 14.70
CA THR A 63 6.08 -1.96 16.07
C THR A 63 7.50 -1.40 16.05
N SER A 64 7.90 -0.68 17.12
CA SER A 64 9.27 -0.18 17.31
C SER A 64 10.36 -1.26 17.30
N GLU A 65 9.98 -2.54 17.25
CA GLU A 65 10.87 -3.68 17.16
C GLU A 65 11.32 -3.98 15.71
N TRP A 66 10.58 -3.50 14.70
CA TRP A 66 10.91 -3.73 13.31
C TRP A 66 12.00 -2.76 12.87
N LYS A 67 13.15 -3.31 12.45
CA LYS A 67 14.32 -2.52 12.01
C LYS A 67 14.41 -2.36 10.50
N GLU A 68 13.74 -3.24 9.75
CA GLU A 68 13.87 -3.32 8.30
C GLU A 68 12.50 -3.57 7.67
N ALA A 69 12.30 -2.99 6.49
CA ALA A 69 11.12 -3.27 5.69
C ALA A 69 11.15 -4.73 5.20
N SER A 70 10.01 -5.40 5.25
CA SER A 70 9.87 -6.76 4.75
C SER A 70 8.55 -6.95 4.04
N VAL A 71 8.46 -8.00 3.24
CA VAL A 71 7.26 -8.36 2.52
C VAL A 71 6.98 -9.84 2.72
N ARG A 72 5.70 -10.18 2.86
CA ARG A 72 5.27 -11.57 2.94
C ARG A 72 3.96 -11.76 2.19
N ASP A 73 3.80 -12.94 1.62
CA ASP A 73 2.53 -13.37 1.07
C ASP A 73 1.63 -13.87 2.21
N MET A 74 0.40 -13.38 2.26
CA MET A 74 -0.63 -13.92 3.15
C MET A 74 -1.41 -15.04 2.45
N ASP A 75 -1.68 -14.85 1.16
CA ASP A 75 -2.18 -15.87 0.24
C ASP A 75 -1.66 -15.61 -1.19
N GLU A 76 -2.20 -16.30 -2.20
CA GLU A 76 -1.80 -16.12 -3.61
C GLU A 76 -2.06 -14.71 -4.17
N ARG A 77 -3.01 -13.98 -3.61
CA ARG A 77 -3.51 -12.68 -4.09
C ARG A 77 -3.27 -11.54 -3.09
N VAL A 78 -2.82 -11.82 -1.88
CA VAL A 78 -2.65 -10.82 -0.82
C VAL A 78 -1.19 -10.73 -0.39
N ILE A 79 -0.65 -9.53 -0.55
CA ILE A 79 0.69 -9.16 -0.13
C ILE A 79 0.60 -8.29 1.11
N ILE A 80 1.44 -8.58 2.10
CA ILE A 80 1.62 -7.72 3.26
C ILE A 80 3.00 -7.10 3.19
N VAL A 81 3.01 -5.78 3.24
CA VAL A 81 4.21 -4.96 3.36
C VAL A 81 4.36 -4.54 4.81
N ASN A 82 5.47 -4.91 5.43
CA ASN A 82 5.82 -4.53 6.78
C ASN A 82 6.81 -3.36 6.69
N LEU A 83 6.45 -2.20 7.22
CA LEU A 83 7.34 -1.04 7.26
C LEU A 83 7.78 -0.76 8.70
N PRO A 84 9.07 -0.48 8.94
CA PRO A 84 9.52 -0.01 10.25
C PRO A 84 8.96 1.41 10.44
N HIS A 85 8.25 1.63 11.54
CA HIS A 85 7.69 2.94 11.84
C HIS A 85 8.63 3.67 12.81
N GLU A 86 9.14 4.84 12.40
CA GLU A 86 10.10 5.61 13.19
C GLU A 86 9.45 6.53 14.23
N GLU A 87 8.19 6.98 14.04
CA GLU A 87 7.54 7.97 14.92
C GLU A 87 6.12 7.58 15.34
N GLU A 88 5.88 7.49 16.66
CA GLU A 88 4.53 7.29 17.20
C GLU A 88 3.62 8.49 16.86
N GLY A 89 2.60 8.28 16.03
CA GLY A 89 1.49 9.24 15.84
C GLY A 89 1.33 9.83 14.43
N HIS A 90 2.19 9.49 13.47
CA HIS A 90 2.08 9.96 12.09
C HIS A 90 2.09 8.82 11.05
N PRO A 91 1.11 7.90 11.05
CA PRO A 91 1.03 6.79 10.10
C PRO A 91 0.52 7.25 8.72
N HIS A 92 1.12 8.31 8.16
CA HIS A 92 0.82 8.75 6.81
C HIS A 92 1.76 8.07 5.82
N CYS A 93 1.37 6.85 5.42
CA CYS A 93 1.94 6.21 4.25
C CYS A 93 1.16 6.61 3.00
N SER A 94 1.89 6.98 1.93
CA SER A 94 1.32 7.13 0.60
C SER A 94 1.88 6.04 -0.31
N LEU A 95 1.07 5.59 -1.26
CA LEU A 95 1.48 4.56 -2.20
C LEU A 95 1.18 4.97 -3.63
N TYR A 96 2.12 4.65 -4.51
CA TYR A 96 1.92 4.70 -5.94
C TYR A 96 2.33 3.39 -6.61
N ALA A 97 1.45 2.87 -7.46
CA ALA A 97 1.74 1.71 -8.30
C ALA A 97 0.98 1.85 -9.62
N GLN A 98 1.59 1.34 -10.70
CA GLN A 98 0.95 1.24 -12.01
C GLN A 98 1.14 -0.18 -12.54
N ASP A 99 0.09 -0.79 -13.07
CA ASP A 99 0.16 -2.19 -13.52
C ASP A 99 1.14 -2.43 -14.67
N SER A 100 1.52 -1.40 -15.42
CA SER A 100 2.56 -1.47 -16.44
C SER A 100 3.97 -1.69 -15.89
N SER A 101 4.18 -1.45 -14.59
CA SER A 101 5.47 -1.57 -13.89
C SER A 101 5.38 -2.62 -12.77
N PRO A 102 6.44 -3.37 -12.47
CA PRO A 102 6.44 -4.26 -11.31
C PRO A 102 6.71 -3.53 -9.99
N PHE A 103 7.00 -2.23 -10.01
CA PHE A 103 7.40 -1.48 -8.83
C PHE A 103 6.21 -0.85 -8.10
N ILE A 104 6.23 -0.99 -6.78
CA ILE A 104 5.33 -0.33 -5.83
C ILE A 104 6.18 0.66 -5.04
N TYR A 105 5.82 1.94 -5.11
CA TYR A 105 6.48 3.02 -4.39
C TYR A 105 5.66 3.34 -3.16
N ILE A 106 6.30 3.35 -2.00
CA ILE A 106 5.63 3.56 -0.71
C ILE A 106 6.42 4.59 0.06
N SER A 107 5.80 5.72 0.37
CA SER A 107 6.39 6.72 1.24
C SER A 107 5.96 6.48 2.69
N ASP A 108 6.88 6.71 3.62
CA ASP A 108 6.64 6.82 5.04
C ASP A 108 7.48 7.99 5.55
N CYS A 109 6.82 9.12 5.82
CA CYS A 109 7.48 10.37 6.16
C CYS A 109 8.57 10.76 5.13
N GLU A 110 9.84 10.78 5.55
CA GLU A 110 11.00 11.13 4.72
C GLU A 110 11.59 9.93 3.98
N ILE A 111 11.03 8.74 4.17
CA ILE A 111 11.55 7.50 3.62
C ILE A 111 10.71 7.08 2.43
N LEU A 112 11.36 6.74 1.33
CA LEU A 112 10.76 6.13 0.16
C LEU A 112 11.26 4.70 -0.01
N TYR A 113 10.33 3.77 0.17
CA TYR A 113 10.51 2.35 -0.11
C TYR A 113 10.08 2.05 -1.55
N VAL A 114 10.84 1.18 -2.22
CA VAL A 114 10.47 0.67 -3.55
C VAL A 114 10.51 -0.85 -3.50
N LEU A 115 9.34 -1.47 -3.60
CA LEU A 115 9.16 -2.91 -3.63
C LEU A 115 9.02 -3.39 -5.08
N HIS A 116 9.86 -4.33 -5.50
CA HIS A 116 9.63 -5.07 -6.73
C HIS A 116 8.61 -6.17 -6.46
N SER A 117 7.38 -5.99 -6.95
CA SER A 117 6.25 -6.88 -6.65
C SER A 117 6.50 -8.33 -7.07
N GLU A 118 7.18 -8.58 -8.19
CA GLU A 118 7.40 -9.96 -8.63
C GLU A 118 8.49 -10.71 -7.86
N THR A 119 9.61 -10.04 -7.52
CA THR A 119 10.74 -10.68 -6.80
C THR A 119 10.59 -10.65 -5.29
N ARG A 120 9.69 -9.81 -4.76
CA ARG A 120 9.51 -9.56 -3.32
C ARG A 120 10.74 -8.91 -2.67
N GLU A 121 11.53 -8.19 -3.45
CA GLU A 121 12.74 -7.52 -2.98
C GLU A 121 12.52 -6.02 -2.91
N PHE A 122 13.01 -5.40 -1.82
CA PHE A 122 13.13 -3.96 -1.74
C PHE A 122 14.40 -3.50 -2.45
N LEU A 123 14.27 -2.45 -3.25
CA LEU A 123 15.43 -1.70 -3.74
C LEU A 123 16.06 -0.87 -2.61
N PRO A 124 17.28 -0.35 -2.79
CA PRO A 124 17.90 0.55 -1.83
C PRO A 124 16.96 1.68 -1.42
N ILE A 125 16.80 1.85 -0.10
CA ILE A 125 15.92 2.85 0.49
C ILE A 125 16.41 4.25 0.13
N LEU A 126 15.50 5.11 -0.30
CA LEU A 126 15.76 6.51 -0.53
C LEU A 126 15.23 7.32 0.67
N ARG A 127 16.00 8.32 1.11
CA ARG A 127 15.57 9.26 2.14
C ARG A 127 15.63 10.69 1.61
N THR A 128 14.54 11.41 1.75
CA THR A 128 14.55 12.88 1.70
C THR A 128 15.15 13.37 3.03
N ARG A 129 15.81 14.54 3.03
CA ARG A 129 16.48 15.03 4.26
C ARG A 129 15.55 15.86 5.14
N GLU A 130 14.75 16.72 4.53
CA GLU A 130 13.97 17.77 5.19
C GLU A 130 12.57 17.90 4.54
N VAL A 131 12.18 16.89 3.76
CA VAL A 131 10.94 16.91 2.98
C VAL A 131 10.11 15.70 3.36
N PHE A 132 9.08 15.90 4.15
CA PHE A 132 8.08 14.88 4.43
C PHE A 132 7.29 14.59 3.16
N ILE A 133 7.33 13.36 2.64
CA ILE A 133 6.59 12.98 1.44
C ILE A 133 5.13 12.80 1.81
N HIS A 134 4.29 13.75 1.42
CA HIS A 134 2.85 13.71 1.69
C HIS A 134 2.13 12.76 0.73
N TYR A 135 2.37 12.86 -0.58
CA TYR A 135 1.87 11.88 -1.53
C TYR A 135 2.75 11.74 -2.78
N ILE A 136 2.80 10.53 -3.33
CA ILE A 136 3.46 10.25 -4.61
C ILE A 136 2.46 10.53 -5.74
N VAL A 137 2.82 11.43 -6.64
CA VAL A 137 1.99 11.81 -7.81
C VAL A 137 2.13 10.78 -8.92
N GLY A 138 3.37 10.36 -9.18
CA GLY A 138 3.63 9.26 -10.08
C GLY A 138 5.06 9.17 -10.60
N VAL A 139 5.24 8.28 -11.57
CA VAL A 139 6.54 8.02 -12.20
C VAL A 139 6.42 8.17 -13.71
N HIS A 140 7.29 8.96 -14.31
CA HIS A 140 7.35 9.16 -15.76
C HIS A 140 8.80 9.14 -16.23
N GLU A 141 9.12 8.30 -17.21
CA GLU A 141 10.48 8.16 -17.77
C GLU A 141 11.58 7.93 -16.72
N GLY A 142 11.23 7.27 -15.61
CA GLY A 142 12.15 6.98 -14.49
C GLY A 142 12.24 8.09 -13.44
N GLU A 143 11.54 9.20 -13.63
CA GLU A 143 11.45 10.29 -12.65
C GLU A 143 10.23 10.12 -11.76
N LEU A 144 10.45 10.03 -10.45
CA LEU A 144 9.39 10.00 -9.44
C LEU A 144 9.06 11.44 -9.02
N THR A 145 7.78 11.80 -9.14
CA THR A 145 7.23 13.08 -8.68
C THR A 145 6.40 12.85 -7.42
N CYS A 146 6.66 13.65 -6.39
CA CYS A 146 5.92 13.63 -5.13
C CYS A 146 5.62 15.05 -4.66
N VAL A 147 4.58 15.18 -3.84
CA VAL A 147 4.30 16.39 -3.07
C VAL A 147 4.78 16.15 -1.66
N GLY A 148 5.59 17.09 -1.17
CA GLY A 148 6.11 17.04 0.18
C GLY A 148 5.91 18.34 0.93
N LEU A 149 5.98 18.25 2.25
CA LEU A 149 5.99 19.37 3.17
C LEU A 149 7.44 19.57 3.63
N MET A 150 7.93 20.79 3.57
CA MET A 150 9.18 21.12 4.23
C MET A 150 8.92 21.19 5.73
N ASN A 151 9.83 20.64 6.53
CA ASN A 151 9.80 20.87 7.97
C ASN A 151 10.15 22.35 8.17
N ASP A 152 9.17 23.17 8.56
CA ASP A 152 9.44 24.52 9.05
C ASP A 152 10.13 24.37 10.42
N GLU A 153 11.44 24.64 10.49
CA GLU A 153 12.19 24.73 11.76
C GLU A 153 11.61 25.78 12.73
#